data_AF-A0A1U7PJN4-F1
#
_entry.id   AF-A0A1U7PJN4-F1
#
_cell.length_a   1.000
_cell.length_b   1.000
_cell.length_c   1.000
_cell.angle_alpha   90.00
_cell.angle_beta   90.00
_cell.angle_gamma   90.00
#
_symmetry.space_group_name_H-M   'P 1'
#
loop_
_entity.id
_entity.type
_entity.pdbx_description
1 polymer ?
#
loop_
_entity_poly.entity_id
_entity_poly.type
_entity_poly.pdbx_seq_one_letter_code
_entity_poly.pdbx_strand_id
1 'polypeptide(L)'
;MHRIRFFIHGALTFPARGVRCIEVLDASPGDERCMKKLLQLALIFLFYCLGMRLKEWLGLPIPGSIVGLLLLLAFILLFKDLPVNRHVEGAQVLIRNFTLFFIPTTVAIILYLGLFVTWNAVSVPAVLFSTLATIALVGWLLQRFTERKDAR
;
A
#
# COMPACT_ATOMS: atom_id res chain seq x y z
N MET A 1 10.07 -26.52 -4.54
CA MET A 1 8.63 -26.24 -4.32
C MET A 1 8.10 -26.54 -2.90
N HIS A 2 8.91 -26.99 -1.93
CA HIS A 2 8.42 -27.42 -0.60
C HIS A 2 8.69 -26.45 0.57
N ARG A 3 9.45 -25.36 0.36
CA ARG A 3 9.89 -24.43 1.43
C ARG A 3 8.94 -23.26 1.72
N ILE A 4 7.95 -23.01 0.87
CA ILE A 4 7.01 -21.88 1.01
C ILE A 4 5.83 -22.22 1.92
N ARG A 5 5.47 -23.52 2.07
CA ARG A 5 4.37 -23.96 2.93
C ARG A 5 4.66 -23.82 4.43
N PHE A 6 5.92 -23.86 4.86
CA PHE A 6 6.27 -23.76 6.28
C PHE A 6 6.13 -22.33 6.82
N PHE A 7 6.42 -21.32 6.00
CA PHE A 7 6.33 -19.92 6.42
C PHE A 7 4.88 -19.46 6.62
N ILE A 8 3.93 -20.06 5.90
CA ILE A 8 2.50 -19.74 6.01
C ILE A 8 1.87 -20.37 7.28
N HIS A 9 2.35 -21.52 7.75
CA HIS A 9 1.72 -22.22 8.89
C HIS A 9 2.12 -21.67 10.28
N GLY A 10 3.32 -21.09 10.42
CA GLY A 10 3.79 -20.51 11.68
C GLY A 10 3.28 -19.10 12.00
N ALA A 11 2.78 -18.36 11.01
CA ALA A 11 2.24 -17.01 11.19
C ALA A 11 0.71 -16.99 11.46
N LEU A 12 0.05 -18.15 11.42
CA LEU A 12 -1.41 -18.30 11.55
C LEU A 12 -1.92 -18.35 13.01
N THR A 13 -1.04 -18.36 14.02
CA THR A 13 -1.44 -18.51 15.44
C THR A 13 -1.67 -17.20 16.20
N PHE A 14 -1.50 -16.04 15.56
CA PHE A 14 -1.68 -14.73 16.19
C PHE A 14 -2.40 -13.81 15.19
N PRO A 15 -3.76 -13.72 15.18
CA PRO A 15 -4.40 -12.48 15.68
C PRO A 15 -5.93 -12.58 15.97
N ALA A 16 -6.51 -13.73 16.31
CA ALA A 16 -7.99 -13.87 16.41
C ALA A 16 -8.66 -13.06 17.53
N ARG A 17 -7.90 -12.48 18.48
CA ARG A 17 -8.43 -11.55 19.52
C ARG A 17 -8.37 -10.07 19.13
N GLY A 18 -7.48 -9.67 18.21
CA GLY A 18 -7.29 -8.26 17.84
C GLY A 18 -8.40 -7.69 16.96
N VAL A 19 -9.04 -8.53 16.14
CA VAL A 19 -10.11 -8.11 15.21
C VAL A 19 -11.35 -7.62 15.97
N ARG A 20 -11.67 -8.24 17.12
CA ARG A 20 -12.73 -7.75 18.02
C ARG A 20 -12.39 -6.41 18.67
N CYS A 21 -11.11 -6.09 18.91
CA CYS A 21 -10.72 -4.76 19.37
C CYS A 21 -10.90 -3.70 18.28
N ILE A 22 -10.73 -4.03 16.99
CA ILE A 22 -11.04 -3.12 15.87
C ILE A 22 -12.54 -2.81 15.85
N GLU A 23 -13.38 -3.81 16.11
CA GLU A 23 -14.84 -3.66 16.17
C GLU A 23 -15.32 -2.88 17.42
N VAL A 24 -14.64 -3.02 18.56
CA VAL A 24 -14.93 -2.25 19.79
C VAL A 24 -14.39 -0.82 19.74
N LEU A 25 -13.28 -0.55 19.01
CA LEU A 25 -12.79 0.81 18.78
C LEU A 25 -13.71 1.64 17.86
N ASP A 26 -14.52 0.97 17.05
CA ASP A 26 -15.55 1.58 16.20
C ASP A 26 -16.83 1.98 17.00
N ALA A 27 -16.91 1.60 18.28
CA ALA A 27 -18.07 1.81 19.16
C ALA A 27 -17.95 3.04 20.11
N SER A 28 -17.04 3.99 19.86
CA SER A 28 -16.91 5.19 20.70
C SER A 28 -17.75 6.37 20.17
N PRO A 29 -18.76 6.87 20.93
CA PRO A 29 -19.66 7.92 20.50
C PRO A 29 -19.08 9.31 20.81
N GLY A 30 -18.84 10.14 19.80
CA GLY A 30 -18.46 11.55 19.98
C GLY A 30 -17.90 12.22 18.72
N ASP A 31 -18.65 13.15 18.14
CA ASP A 31 -18.29 14.03 17.00
C ASP A 31 -17.89 13.34 15.68
N GLU A 32 -18.89 13.10 14.83
CA GLU A 32 -19.05 11.82 14.12
C GLU A 32 -18.24 11.60 12.83
N ARG A 33 -17.46 12.59 12.35
CA ARG A 33 -16.78 12.52 11.04
C ARG A 33 -15.26 12.66 11.08
N CYS A 34 -14.71 13.47 11.98
CA CYS A 34 -13.25 13.66 12.07
C CYS A 34 -12.59 12.48 12.80
N MET A 35 -13.22 12.01 13.88
CA MET A 35 -12.69 10.91 14.69
C MET A 35 -12.66 9.58 13.93
N LYS A 36 -13.68 9.29 13.12
CA LYS A 36 -13.72 8.09 12.25
C LYS A 36 -12.58 8.06 11.24
N LYS A 37 -12.24 9.21 10.63
CA LYS A 37 -11.13 9.34 9.67
C LYS A 37 -9.77 9.15 10.33
N LEU A 38 -9.58 9.74 11.52
CA LEU A 38 -8.37 9.56 12.33
C LEU A 38 -8.18 8.10 12.75
N LEU A 39 -9.25 7.41 13.17
CA LEU A 39 -9.22 6.00 13.54
C LEU A 39 -8.81 5.11 12.36
N GLN A 40 -9.39 5.34 11.18
CA GLN A 40 -9.07 4.60 9.96
C GLN A 40 -7.62 4.83 9.52
N LEU A 41 -7.13 6.07 9.62
CA LEU A 41 -5.74 6.39 9.32
C LEU A 41 -4.77 5.74 10.32
N ALA A 42 -5.11 5.74 11.61
CA ALA A 42 -4.34 5.08 12.65
C ALA A 42 -4.24 3.56 12.41
N LEU A 43 -5.32 2.94 11.93
CA LEU A 43 -5.33 1.53 11.56
C LEU A 43 -4.34 1.24 10.42
N ILE A 44 -4.37 2.02 9.33
CA ILE A 44 -3.42 1.89 8.21
C ILE A 44 -1.97 2.05 8.70
N PHE A 45 -1.73 3.01 9.59
CA PHE A 45 -0.42 3.25 10.20
C PHE A 45 0.07 2.09 11.09
N LEU A 46 -0.84 1.44 11.82
CA LEU A 46 -0.53 0.28 12.64
C LEU A 46 -0.03 -0.88 11.78
N PHE A 47 -0.73 -1.19 10.68
CA PHE A 47 -0.31 -2.22 9.73
C PHE A 47 0.99 -1.85 9.01
N TYR A 48 1.21 -0.57 8.71
CA TYR A 48 2.49 -0.08 8.18
C TYR A 48 3.65 -0.34 9.15
N CYS A 49 3.46 -0.04 10.45
CA CYS A 49 4.47 -0.27 11.48
C CYS A 49 4.79 -1.76 11.64
N LEU A 50 3.76 -2.62 11.62
CA LEU A 50 3.94 -4.08 11.61
C LEU A 50 4.70 -4.56 10.37
N GLY A 51 4.36 -4.03 9.19
CA GLY A 51 5.06 -4.33 7.94
C GLY A 51 6.52 -3.89 7.96
N MET A 52 6.84 -2.77 8.61
CA MET A 52 8.22 -2.30 8.80
C MET A 52 9.02 -3.22 9.72
N ARG A 53 8.48 -3.60 10.86
CA ARG A 53 9.10 -4.58 11.78
C ARG A 53 9.33 -5.92 11.10
N LEU A 54 8.35 -6.39 10.31
CA LEU A 54 8.46 -7.63 9.56
C LEU A 54 9.52 -7.55 8.45
N LYS A 55 9.61 -6.41 7.76
CA LYS A 55 10.68 -6.13 6.78
C LYS A 55 12.06 -6.19 7.43
N GLU A 56 12.23 -5.53 8.58
CA GLU A 56 13.50 -5.52 9.32
C GLU A 56 13.93 -6.94 9.72
N TRP A 57 12.99 -7.78 10.14
CA TRP A 57 13.25 -9.18 10.47
C TRP A 57 13.57 -10.06 9.26
N LEU A 58 12.91 -9.81 8.12
CA LEU A 58 13.12 -10.59 6.89
C LEU A 58 14.29 -10.10 6.02
N GLY A 59 14.82 -8.91 6.27
CA GLY A 59 15.91 -8.32 5.48
C GLY A 59 15.55 -8.04 4.02
N LEU A 60 14.26 -7.93 3.68
CA LEU A 60 13.84 -7.73 2.28
C LEU A 60 14.10 -6.29 1.79
N PRO A 61 14.58 -6.09 0.55
CA PRO A 61 14.80 -4.77 -0.07
C PRO A 61 13.49 -4.08 -0.50
N ILE A 62 12.34 -4.46 0.06
CA ILE A 62 11.02 -3.92 -0.29
C ILE A 62 10.65 -2.85 0.75
N PRO A 63 10.08 -1.69 0.36
CA PRO A 63 9.58 -0.71 1.33
C PRO A 63 8.48 -1.34 2.22
N GLY A 64 8.55 -1.08 3.52
CA GLY A 64 7.63 -1.65 4.52
C GLY A 64 6.15 -1.36 4.24
N SER A 65 5.84 -0.31 3.48
CA SER A 65 4.48 0.01 3.03
C SER A 65 3.84 -1.09 2.19
N ILE A 66 4.59 -1.70 1.28
CA ILE A 66 4.07 -2.77 0.40
C ILE A 66 3.84 -4.03 1.24
N VAL A 67 4.74 -4.31 2.19
CA VAL A 67 4.61 -5.42 3.13
C VAL A 67 3.38 -5.24 4.02
N GLY A 68 3.15 -4.03 4.55
CA GLY A 68 1.97 -3.70 5.34
C GLY A 68 0.67 -3.84 4.55
N LEU A 69 0.65 -3.44 3.29
CA LEU A 69 -0.51 -3.63 2.39
C LEU A 69 -0.79 -5.11 2.13
N LEU A 70 0.25 -5.92 1.87
CA LEU A 70 0.10 -7.37 1.69
C LEU A 70 -0.41 -8.06 2.97
N LEU A 71 0.02 -7.58 4.14
CA LEU A 71 -0.40 -8.10 5.43
C LEU A 71 -1.87 -7.76 5.71
N LEU A 72 -2.30 -6.53 5.39
CA LEU A 72 -3.70 -6.11 5.42
C LEU A 72 -4.55 -6.94 4.45
N LEU A 73 -4.06 -7.17 3.22
CA LEU A 73 -4.74 -8.02 2.23
C LEU A 73 -4.90 -9.45 2.75
N ALA A 74 -3.82 -10.07 3.22
CA ALA A 74 -3.85 -11.42 3.78
C ALA A 74 -4.85 -11.52 4.95
N PHE A 75 -4.87 -10.51 5.82
CA PHE A 75 -5.82 -10.42 6.91
C PHE A 75 -7.27 -10.36 6.43
N ILE A 76 -7.61 -9.53 5.45
CA ILE A 76 -8.97 -9.45 4.89
C ILE A 76 -9.39 -10.77 4.21
N LEU A 77 -8.47 -11.46 3.53
CA LEU A 77 -8.74 -12.76 2.92
C LEU A 77 -9.03 -13.86 3.96
N LEU A 78 -8.37 -13.80 5.12
CA LEU A 78 -8.57 -14.75 6.23
C LEU A 78 -9.85 -14.42 7.03
N PHE A 79 -10.18 -13.13 7.17
CA PHE A 79 -11.35 -12.63 7.89
C PHE A 79 -12.38 -12.10 6.89
N LYS A 80 -13.17 -13.03 6.32
CA LYS A 80 -14.11 -12.82 5.22
C LYS A 80 -15.30 -11.90 5.53
N ASP A 81 -15.49 -11.52 6.79
CA ASP A 81 -16.67 -10.79 7.30
C ASP A 81 -16.42 -9.30 7.63
N LEU A 82 -15.28 -8.73 7.25
CA LEU A 82 -14.99 -7.31 7.49
C LEU A 82 -15.71 -6.41 6.47
N PRO A 83 -16.54 -5.43 6.90
CA PRO A 83 -17.13 -4.44 6.01
C PRO A 83 -16.05 -3.49 5.48
N VAL A 84 -15.48 -3.82 4.31
CA VAL A 84 -14.42 -3.07 3.62
C VAL A 84 -14.79 -1.61 3.38
N ASN A 85 -16.09 -1.32 3.18
CA ASN A 85 -16.57 0.03 2.86
C ASN A 85 -16.25 1.09 3.92
N ARG A 86 -16.03 0.70 5.18
CA ARG A 86 -15.83 1.68 6.24
C ARG A 86 -14.46 2.36 6.17
N HIS A 87 -13.43 1.71 5.62
CA HIS A 87 -12.03 2.19 5.71
C HIS A 87 -11.61 3.14 4.58
N VAL A 88 -12.48 3.38 3.59
CA VAL A 88 -12.16 4.13 2.37
C VAL A 88 -12.06 5.64 2.64
N GLU A 89 -12.84 6.15 3.59
CA GLU A 89 -12.93 7.59 3.87
C GLU A 89 -11.64 8.19 4.46
N GLY A 90 -10.95 7.44 5.33
CA GLY A 90 -9.68 7.84 5.94
C GLY A 90 -8.52 7.86 4.93
N ALA A 91 -8.48 6.87 4.03
CA ALA A 91 -7.49 6.84 2.95
C ALA A 91 -7.67 8.00 1.97
N GLN A 92 -8.91 8.41 1.70
CA GLN A 92 -9.22 9.50 0.78
C GLN A 92 -8.67 10.86 1.24
N VAL A 93 -8.57 11.09 2.55
CA VAL A 93 -7.92 12.29 3.11
C VAL A 93 -6.42 12.31 2.79
N LEU A 94 -5.74 11.17 2.95
CA LEU A 94 -4.30 11.05 2.66
C LEU A 94 -4.04 11.19 1.16
N ILE A 95 -4.86 10.56 0.31
CA ILE A 95 -4.77 10.67 -1.14
C ILE A 95 -4.97 12.12 -1.59
N ARG A 96 -5.93 12.84 -1.00
CA ARG A 96 -6.16 14.27 -1.31
C ARG A 96 -4.96 15.15 -0.96
N ASN A 97 -4.24 14.81 0.12
CA ASN A 97 -3.04 15.53 0.53
C ASN A 97 -1.76 15.03 -0.16
N PHE A 98 -1.81 13.92 -0.91
CA PHE A 98 -0.65 13.42 -1.66
C PHE A 98 -0.18 14.41 -2.73
N THR A 99 -1.11 15.18 -3.32
CA THR A 99 -0.81 16.30 -4.22
C THR A 99 0.09 17.37 -3.56
N LEU A 100 -0.07 17.62 -2.26
CA LEU A 100 0.79 18.56 -1.53
C LEU A 100 2.25 18.06 -1.43
N PHE A 101 2.49 16.74 -1.41
CA PHE A 101 3.84 16.17 -1.40
C PHE A 101 4.51 16.17 -2.79
N PHE A 102 3.73 16.25 -3.87
CA PHE A 102 4.29 16.41 -5.21
C PHE A 102 4.94 17.78 -5.42
N ILE A 103 4.35 18.85 -4.87
CA ILE A 103 4.87 20.22 -4.99
C ILE A 103 6.35 20.34 -4.54
N PRO A 104 6.74 19.96 -3.30
CA PRO A 104 8.12 20.06 -2.85
C PRO A 104 9.05 19.11 -3.62
N THR A 105 8.55 17.93 -4.00
CA THR A 105 9.33 16.95 -4.79
C THR A 105 9.65 17.49 -6.19
N THR A 106 8.68 18.12 -6.86
CA THR A 106 8.87 18.72 -8.19
C THR A 106 9.78 19.93 -8.14
N VAL A 107 9.62 20.82 -7.15
CA VAL A 107 10.51 21.98 -6.98
C VAL A 107 11.95 21.54 -6.73
N ALA A 108 12.15 20.49 -5.92
CA ALA A 108 13.46 19.90 -5.69
C ALA A 108 14.11 19.45 -7.02
N ILE A 109 13.37 18.78 -7.89
CA ILE A 109 13.88 18.33 -9.20
C ILE A 109 14.32 19.53 -10.06
N ILE A 110 13.53 20.61 -10.11
CA ILE A 110 13.83 21.79 -10.93
C ILE A 110 15.18 22.41 -10.57
N LEU A 111 15.51 22.47 -9.28
CA LEU A 111 16.79 23.00 -8.79
C LEU A 111 18.01 22.20 -9.30
N TYR A 112 17.85 20.92 -9.62
CA TYR A 112 18.93 20.05 -10.11
C TYR A 112 18.85 19.74 -11.62
N LEU A 113 17.88 20.31 -12.37
CA LEU A 113 17.74 20.08 -13.81
C LEU A 113 18.99 20.49 -14.61
N GLY A 114 19.72 21.53 -14.16
CA GLY A 114 20.93 21.99 -14.82
C GLY A 114 22.03 20.92 -14.89
N LEU A 115 22.14 20.05 -13.87
CA LEU A 115 23.11 18.95 -13.82
C LEU A 115 22.72 17.78 -14.75
N PHE A 116 21.42 17.60 -15.01
CA PHE A 116 20.90 16.55 -15.90
C PHE A 116 21.14 16.86 -17.39
N VAL A 117 21.15 18.13 -17.78
CA VAL A 117 21.37 18.52 -19.18
C VAL A 117 22.85 18.38 -19.56
N THR A 118 23.77 18.66 -18.63
CA THR A 118 25.20 18.70 -18.90
C THR A 118 25.85 17.32 -19.10
N TRP A 119 25.30 16.25 -18.51
CA TRP A 119 26.00 14.95 -18.46
C TRP A 119 25.35 13.83 -19.30
N ASN A 120 24.07 13.94 -19.69
CA ASN A 120 23.31 12.74 -20.05
C ASN A 120 22.02 13.01 -20.86
N ALA A 121 22.14 13.56 -22.08
CA ALA A 121 21.05 13.64 -23.06
C ALA A 121 20.34 12.30 -23.34
N VAL A 122 20.99 11.16 -23.03
CA VAL A 122 20.46 9.80 -23.13
C VAL A 122 19.41 9.47 -22.04
N SER A 123 19.36 10.22 -20.93
CA SER A 123 18.43 9.94 -19.82
C SER A 123 16.98 10.27 -20.16
N VAL A 124 16.71 11.29 -20.97
CA VAL A 124 15.34 11.65 -21.40
C VAL A 124 14.66 10.50 -22.15
N PRO A 125 15.23 9.95 -23.24
CA PRO A 125 14.61 8.82 -23.94
C PRO A 125 14.57 7.56 -23.09
N ALA A 126 15.55 7.31 -22.21
CA ALA A 126 15.55 6.15 -21.32
C ALA A 126 14.37 6.17 -20.33
N VAL A 127 14.09 7.32 -19.71
CA VAL A 127 12.94 7.49 -18.79
C VAL A 127 11.62 7.39 -19.54
N LEU A 128 11.54 8.00 -20.73
CA LEU A 128 10.35 7.92 -21.56
C LEU A 128 10.03 6.47 -21.94
N PHE A 129 11.04 5.73 -22.41
CA PHE A 129 10.90 4.33 -22.79
C PHE A 129 10.52 3.46 -21.58
N SER A 130 11.17 3.65 -20.42
CA SER A 130 10.83 2.93 -19.19
C SER A 130 9.39 3.19 -18.74
N THR A 131 8.91 4.42 -18.85
CA THR A 131 7.56 4.80 -18.45
C THR A 131 6.53 4.15 -19.37
N LEU A 132 6.73 4.25 -20.69
CA LEU A 132 5.85 3.61 -21.69
C LEU A 132 5.84 2.09 -21.54
N ALA A 133 7.01 1.47 -21.39
CA ALA A 133 7.13 0.02 -21.18
C ALA A 133 6.42 -0.43 -19.91
N THR A 134 6.55 0.31 -18.81
CA THR A 134 5.86 0.00 -17.55
C THR A 134 4.34 0.09 -17.71
N ILE A 135 3.83 1.16 -18.32
CA ILE A 135 2.39 1.34 -18.55
C ILE A 135 1.85 0.21 -19.43
N ALA A 136 2.55 -0.12 -20.52
CA ALA A 136 2.15 -1.21 -21.43
C ALA A 136 2.13 -2.56 -20.71
N LEU A 137 3.17 -2.86 -19.92
CA LEU A 137 3.28 -4.11 -19.19
C LEU A 137 2.19 -4.25 -18.11
N VAL A 138 1.95 -3.20 -17.33
CA VAL A 138 0.90 -3.21 -16.29
C VAL A 138 -0.48 -3.32 -16.94
N GLY A 139 -0.74 -2.57 -18.02
CA GLY A 139 -1.99 -2.65 -18.76
C GLY A 139 -2.26 -4.06 -19.30
N TRP A 140 -1.26 -4.68 -19.92
CA TRP A 140 -1.36 -6.04 -20.44
C TRP A 140 -1.59 -7.08 -19.33
N LEU A 141 -0.87 -6.97 -18.21
CA LEU A 141 -1.07 -7.85 -17.05
C LEU A 141 -2.48 -7.73 -16.49
N LEU A 142 -2.98 -6.51 -16.30
CA LEU A 142 -4.31 -6.26 -15.75
C LEU A 142 -5.40 -6.80 -16.67
N GLN A 143 -5.31 -6.59 -17.98
CA GLN A 143 -6.25 -7.15 -18.95
C GLN A 143 -6.32 -8.67 -18.81
N ARG A 144 -5.16 -9.34 -18.73
CA ARG A 144 -5.07 -10.79 -18.62
C ARG A 144 -5.61 -11.35 -17.31
N PHE A 145 -5.54 -10.59 -16.21
CA PHE A 145 -6.13 -10.97 -14.92
C PHE A 145 -7.64 -10.68 -14.85
N THR A 146 -8.12 -9.62 -15.49
CA THR A 146 -9.55 -9.28 -15.56
C THR A 146 -10.32 -10.23 -16.46
N GLU A 147 -9.76 -10.61 -17.62
CA GLU A 147 -10.35 -11.61 -18.53
C GLU A 147 -10.60 -12.97 -17.85
N ARG A 148 -9.81 -13.33 -16.82
CA ARG A 148 -10.03 -14.56 -16.04
C ARG A 148 -11.14 -14.44 -14.99
N LYS A 149 -11.53 -13.22 -14.61
CA LYS A 149 -12.61 -12.98 -13.66
C LYS A 149 -13.99 -12.94 -14.33
N ASP A 150 -14.07 -12.52 -15.59
CA ASP A 150 -15.35 -12.47 -16.33
C ASP A 150 -15.78 -13.86 -16.86
N ALA A 151 -14.90 -14.86 -16.82
CA ALA A 151 -15.18 -16.24 -17.23
C ALA A 151 -15.59 -17.18 -16.06
N ARG A 152 -15.87 -16.65 -14.86
CA ARG A 152 -16.24 -17.42 -13.66
C ARG A 152 -17.44 -16.80 -12.95
#